data_AF-R7TX48-F1
#
_entry.id   AF-R7TX48-F1
#
_cell.length_a   1.000
_cell.length_b   1.000
_cell.length_c   1.000
_cell.angle_alpha   90.00
_cell.angle_beta   90.00
_cell.angle_gamma   90.00
#
_symmetry.space_group_name_H-M   'P 1'
#
loop_
_entity.id
_entity.type
_entity.pdbx_description
1 polymer ?
#
loop_
_entity_poly.entity_id
_entity_poly.type
_entity_poly.pdbx_seq_one_letter_code
_entity_poly.pdbx_strand_id
1 'polypeptide(L)'
;MSEKSVVSAILYWLLFVIVRLIFAAIDGARVWFKTALTPRSNAFASSARLDKVISTNIFDPWVSPNQPSNIISRHVKYVHPCYVLKDEVSFYCLTKSEAWFVEAPEGVEVWKSCFSPFHKIAQLEHAVNVIRMPLQSLYRLTNEMNDIEAKIVFIEFMARSGSTLFLQMFEETEECVTYSEPHYFNHYGRPEFPDEDCRLEAVMKMYCKPRKLPTTAFVFKSILIGKTLSPAVHRLFPQTKFVYIYRNLIPNALSMDKINKKILFHRVDSAIRNIHPTIFWRMHKLMMNDMAFPYTENELNIAKKSDWSQGIIMYYYLLKVHAFYLQLQNRNDHPKTPSVKYEHLIKDPNKCLTAVFKHCDLSLALVPKALRALHKDSQRGSILAQETLNKREQDPRLVAKELLDIVEELADEMGLNDLWGEFQLGHDVNSAANKDGFWDMPAQSTVQAPLFVEAARKPPTEPSDQKKIRASLRMPRKPPVPGKAAQEGKIRGAPEPSRDIFVYRVTDATIDDSTISGMPDDELLLGRPYGGVAIMWRKTLCSQVVPIHSPSKRVCAVKAYITNAIINLFVK
;
A
#
# COMPACT_ATOMS: atom_id res chain seq x y z
N MET A 1 -6.21 22.75 14.50
CA MET A 1 -5.13 23.12 13.56
C MET A 1 -5.17 24.63 13.41
N SER A 2 -4.04 25.34 13.39
CA SER A 2 -4.04 26.78 13.10
C SER A 2 -4.38 27.01 11.63
N GLU A 3 -5.05 28.12 11.28
CA GLU A 3 -5.37 28.48 9.89
C GLU A 3 -4.15 28.45 8.98
N LYS A 4 -2.98 28.87 9.50
CA LYS A 4 -1.69 28.81 8.79
C LYS A 4 -1.32 27.39 8.32
N SER A 5 -1.64 26.37 9.13
CA SER A 5 -1.35 24.97 8.78
C SER A 5 -2.26 24.44 7.67
N VAL A 6 -3.47 24.99 7.52
CA VAL A 6 -4.42 24.63 6.46
C VAL A 6 -3.99 25.24 5.13
N VAL A 7 -3.70 26.54 5.12
CA VAL A 7 -3.23 27.25 3.91
C VAL A 7 -1.97 26.60 3.36
N SER A 8 -1.02 26.25 4.22
CA SER A 8 0.20 25.54 3.82
C SER A 8 -0.10 24.18 3.17
N ALA A 9 -1.05 23.40 3.71
CA ALA A 9 -1.42 22.12 3.13
C ALA A 9 -2.09 22.25 1.75
N ILE A 10 -2.93 23.27 1.56
CA ILE A 10 -3.58 23.57 0.27
C ILE A 10 -2.55 24.01 -0.77
N LEU A 11 -1.65 24.94 -0.41
CA LEU A 11 -0.58 25.38 -1.30
C LEU A 11 0.35 24.24 -1.70
N TYR A 12 0.69 23.36 -0.75
CA TYR A 12 1.48 22.17 -1.02
C TYR A 12 0.76 21.21 -1.99
N TRP A 13 -0.54 20.99 -1.80
CA TRP A 13 -1.34 20.18 -2.72
C TRP A 13 -1.40 20.77 -4.13
N LEU A 14 -1.63 22.08 -4.27
CA LEU A 14 -1.64 22.76 -5.56
C LEU A 14 -0.29 22.65 -6.28
N LEU A 15 0.81 22.89 -5.56
CA LEU A 15 2.17 22.73 -6.10
C LEU A 15 2.42 21.30 -6.55
N PHE A 16 2.02 20.30 -5.75
CA PHE A 16 2.12 18.89 -6.10
C PHE A 16 1.35 18.58 -7.39
N VAL A 17 0.11 19.08 -7.53
CA VAL A 17 -0.71 18.89 -8.73
C VAL A 17 -0.03 19.52 -9.96
N ILE A 18 0.47 20.75 -9.84
CA ILE A 18 1.15 21.45 -10.94
C ILE A 18 2.39 20.68 -11.40
N VAL A 19 3.27 20.30 -10.46
CA VAL A 19 4.48 19.51 -10.76
C VAL A 19 4.10 18.20 -11.44
N ARG A 20 3.08 17.51 -10.94
CA ARG A 20 2.60 16.25 -11.52
C ARG A 20 2.06 16.43 -12.94
N LEU A 21 1.31 17.48 -13.21
CA LEU A 21 0.81 17.78 -14.56
C LEU A 21 1.96 18.06 -15.54
N ILE A 22 2.98 18.80 -15.12
CA ILE A 22 4.17 19.07 -15.94
C ILE A 22 4.91 17.77 -16.27
N PHE A 23 5.18 16.93 -15.28
CA PHE A 23 5.86 15.65 -15.51
C PHE A 23 5.03 14.69 -16.37
N ALA A 24 3.71 14.62 -16.14
CA ALA A 24 2.81 13.80 -16.96
C ALA A 24 2.78 14.26 -18.42
N ALA A 25 2.78 15.58 -18.67
CA ALA A 25 2.84 16.12 -20.02
C ALA A 25 4.18 15.80 -20.70
N ILE A 26 5.31 15.95 -19.98
CA ILE A 26 6.64 15.62 -20.50
C ILE A 26 6.77 14.12 -20.81
N ASP A 27 6.32 13.24 -19.91
CA ASP A 27 6.39 11.79 -20.12
C ASP A 27 5.43 11.35 -21.23
N GLY A 28 4.21 11.90 -21.26
CA GLY A 28 3.25 11.67 -22.34
C GLY A 28 3.81 12.06 -23.71
N ALA A 29 4.45 13.23 -23.83
CA ALA A 29 5.12 13.65 -25.04
C ALA A 29 6.26 12.69 -25.42
N ARG A 30 7.12 12.31 -24.47
CA ARG A 30 8.23 11.36 -24.70
C ARG A 30 7.75 9.99 -25.15
N VAL A 31 6.72 9.44 -24.51
CA VAL A 31 6.12 8.15 -24.86
C VAL A 31 5.49 8.23 -26.24
N TRP A 32 4.77 9.31 -26.55
CA TRP A 32 4.20 9.53 -27.87
C TRP A 32 5.28 9.58 -28.95
N PHE A 33 6.33 10.40 -28.78
CA PHE A 33 7.45 10.48 -29.73
C PHE A 33 8.12 9.12 -29.92
N LYS A 34 8.38 8.37 -28.84
CA LYS A 34 9.02 7.05 -28.93
C LYS A 34 8.12 6.01 -29.62
N THR A 35 6.82 6.04 -29.34
CA THR A 35 5.83 5.14 -29.98
C THR A 35 5.67 5.46 -31.46
N ALA A 36 5.71 6.75 -31.83
CA ALA A 36 5.65 7.19 -33.22
C ALA A 36 6.91 6.80 -34.03
N LEU A 37 8.07 6.69 -33.37
CA LEU A 37 9.37 6.50 -34.02
C LEU A 37 9.95 5.08 -33.94
N THR A 38 9.43 4.22 -33.05
CA THR A 38 9.99 2.87 -32.85
C THR A 38 9.01 1.83 -33.41
N PRO A 39 9.36 1.07 -34.46
CA PRO A 39 8.60 -0.10 -34.87
C PRO A 39 8.48 -1.04 -33.67
N ARG A 40 7.26 -1.40 -33.26
CA ARG A 40 7.05 -2.42 -32.22
C ARG A 40 7.60 -3.74 -32.73
N SER A 41 8.79 -4.12 -32.26
CA SER A 41 9.23 -5.51 -32.33
C SER A 41 8.36 -6.28 -31.34
N ASN A 42 7.44 -7.11 -31.84
CA ASN A 42 6.54 -7.94 -31.04
C ASN A 42 7.25 -9.16 -30.39
N ALA A 43 8.58 -9.13 -30.28
CA ALA A 43 9.32 -10.23 -29.70
C ALA A 43 9.12 -10.25 -28.17
N PHE A 44 8.43 -11.28 -27.68
CA PHE A 44 8.25 -11.53 -26.24
C PHE A 44 9.57 -11.44 -25.47
N ALA A 45 10.68 -11.91 -26.06
CA ALA A 45 11.99 -11.92 -25.43
C ALA A 45 12.55 -10.54 -25.02
N SER A 46 11.99 -9.45 -25.55
CA SER A 46 12.39 -8.06 -25.26
C SER A 46 11.20 -7.15 -25.00
N SER A 47 10.05 -7.68 -24.58
CA SER A 47 8.83 -6.89 -24.41
C SER A 47 8.74 -6.17 -23.05
N ALA A 48 9.54 -6.57 -22.06
CA ALA A 48 9.59 -5.89 -20.77
C ALA A 48 10.62 -4.75 -20.79
N ARG A 49 10.24 -3.59 -20.30
CA ARG A 49 11.07 -2.38 -20.24
C ARG A 49 11.54 -2.15 -18.81
N LEU A 50 12.87 -2.08 -18.64
CA LEU A 50 13.53 -1.76 -17.38
C LEU A 50 13.89 -0.27 -17.35
N ASP A 51 13.39 0.43 -16.34
CA ASP A 51 13.64 1.84 -16.10
C ASP A 51 14.28 2.00 -14.70
N LYS A 52 15.35 2.80 -14.58
CA LYS A 52 15.98 3.13 -13.29
C LYS A 52 15.16 4.19 -12.57
N VAL A 53 14.90 3.99 -11.28
CA VAL A 53 14.19 4.98 -10.46
C VAL A 53 15.08 6.21 -10.24
N ILE A 54 14.51 7.39 -10.49
CA ILE A 54 15.15 8.68 -10.17
C ILE A 54 14.61 9.20 -8.84
N SER A 55 13.28 9.15 -8.67
CA SER A 55 12.59 9.65 -7.48
C SER A 55 11.17 9.09 -7.40
N THR A 56 10.60 9.08 -6.22
CA THR A 56 9.18 8.80 -5.96
C THR A 56 8.42 10.10 -5.75
N ASN A 57 7.28 10.25 -6.42
CA ASN A 57 6.42 11.44 -6.35
C ASN A 57 5.01 11.06 -5.89
N ILE A 58 4.81 10.94 -4.58
CA ILE A 58 3.53 10.54 -3.97
C ILE A 58 3.05 11.63 -3.00
N PHE A 59 1.78 12.02 -3.13
CA PHE A 59 1.20 13.07 -2.28
C PHE A 59 1.06 12.60 -0.83
N ASP A 60 0.47 11.42 -0.67
CA ASP A 60 0.30 10.77 0.62
C ASP A 60 0.51 9.26 0.43
N PRO A 61 1.62 8.69 0.91
CA PRO A 61 1.93 7.28 0.71
C PRO A 61 0.97 6.34 1.43
N TRP A 62 0.19 6.81 2.40
CA TRP A 62 -0.74 6.00 3.17
C TRP A 62 -2.03 5.76 2.40
N VAL A 63 -2.59 6.82 1.81
CA VAL A 63 -3.90 6.77 1.14
C VAL A 63 -3.79 6.62 -0.38
N SER A 64 -2.73 7.15 -1.00
CA SER A 64 -2.65 7.16 -2.47
C SER A 64 -2.51 5.75 -3.05
N PRO A 65 -3.20 5.45 -4.16
CA PRO A 65 -3.08 4.17 -4.85
C PRO A 65 -1.70 3.98 -5.48
N ASN A 66 -1.27 2.72 -5.72
CA ASN A 66 -0.11 2.46 -6.58
C ASN A 66 -0.49 2.81 -8.01
N GLN A 67 0.32 3.66 -8.64
CA GLN A 67 0.09 4.10 -10.00
C GLN A 67 1.42 4.48 -10.63
N PRO A 68 1.56 4.36 -11.96
CA PRO A 68 2.81 4.69 -12.65
C PRO A 68 3.35 6.08 -12.30
N SER A 69 2.47 7.07 -12.15
CA SER A 69 2.87 8.45 -11.86
C SER A 69 3.47 8.67 -10.47
N ASN A 70 3.44 7.66 -9.59
CA ASN A 70 4.13 7.74 -8.30
C ASN A 70 5.64 7.60 -8.45
N ILE A 71 6.15 7.17 -9.61
CA ILE A 71 7.57 6.90 -9.81
C ILE A 71 8.09 7.67 -11.02
N ILE A 72 9.09 8.51 -10.79
CA ILE A 72 9.87 9.17 -11.84
C ILE A 72 11.05 8.27 -12.17
N SER A 73 11.14 7.81 -13.42
CA SER A 73 12.15 6.85 -13.85
C SER A 73 12.76 7.21 -15.20
N ARG A 74 13.91 6.60 -15.51
CA ARG A 74 14.62 6.75 -16.79
C ARG A 74 14.86 5.40 -17.43
N HIS A 75 14.56 5.29 -18.71
CA HIS A 75 14.82 4.08 -19.48
C HIS A 75 16.27 3.61 -19.42
N VAL A 76 16.46 2.30 -19.19
CA VAL A 76 17.76 1.65 -19.27
C VAL A 76 17.82 0.74 -20.49
N LYS A 77 16.95 -0.28 -20.54
CA LYS A 77 16.95 -1.29 -21.60
C LYS A 77 15.63 -2.05 -21.65
N TYR A 78 15.47 -2.86 -22.68
CA TYR A 78 14.47 -3.93 -22.70
C TYR A 78 15.09 -5.23 -22.17
N VAL A 79 14.26 -6.05 -21.52
CA VAL A 79 14.63 -7.33 -20.90
C VAL A 79 13.54 -8.37 -21.19
N HIS A 80 13.87 -9.63 -20.93
CA HIS A 80 12.91 -10.73 -21.00
C HIS A 80 11.85 -10.59 -19.89
N PRO A 81 10.55 -10.87 -20.14
CA PRO A 81 9.50 -10.84 -19.13
C PRO A 81 9.82 -11.63 -17.86
N CYS A 82 10.46 -12.81 -17.97
CA CYS A 82 10.92 -13.60 -16.82
C CYS A 82 11.85 -12.86 -15.85
N TYR A 83 12.39 -11.69 -16.20
CA TYR A 83 13.12 -10.83 -15.26
C TYR A 83 12.31 -10.54 -13.99
N VAL A 84 10.98 -10.43 -14.10
CA VAL A 84 10.12 -10.13 -12.94
C VAL A 84 9.93 -11.30 -11.99
N LEU A 85 10.50 -12.47 -12.28
CA LEU A 85 10.40 -13.65 -11.43
C LEU A 85 11.42 -13.66 -10.27
N LYS A 86 12.40 -12.74 -10.25
CA LYS A 86 13.35 -12.59 -9.12
C LYS A 86 12.63 -12.27 -7.80
N ASP A 87 13.15 -12.75 -6.67
CA ASP A 87 12.52 -12.53 -5.34
C ASP A 87 12.41 -11.05 -4.94
N GLU A 88 13.35 -10.22 -5.40
CA GLU A 88 13.45 -8.78 -5.13
C GLU A 88 12.51 -7.93 -6.00
N VAL A 89 11.88 -8.54 -7.01
CA VAL A 89 10.90 -7.87 -7.87
C VAL A 89 9.50 -8.14 -7.34
N SER A 90 8.72 -7.10 -7.10
CA SER A 90 7.33 -7.22 -6.63
C SER A 90 6.35 -6.56 -7.60
N PHE A 91 5.16 -7.15 -7.69
CA PHE A 91 4.06 -6.59 -8.48
C PHE A 91 3.58 -5.27 -7.87
N TYR A 92 3.51 -4.21 -8.68
CA TYR A 92 3.21 -2.84 -8.21
C TYR A 92 1.77 -2.42 -8.54
N CYS A 93 1.39 -2.41 -9.82
CA CYS A 93 0.04 -2.09 -10.28
C CYS A 93 -0.23 -2.56 -11.72
N LEU A 94 -1.50 -2.56 -12.12
CA LEU A 94 -1.93 -2.69 -13.51
C LEU A 94 -2.43 -1.35 -14.05
N THR A 95 -2.18 -1.12 -15.33
CA THR A 95 -2.90 -0.13 -16.12
C THR A 95 -3.84 -0.83 -17.10
N LYS A 96 -4.52 -0.07 -17.96
CA LYS A 96 -5.34 -0.64 -19.04
C LYS A 96 -4.52 -1.53 -19.99
N SER A 97 -3.23 -1.26 -20.16
CA SER A 97 -2.39 -1.90 -21.20
C SER A 97 -1.08 -2.51 -20.71
N GLU A 98 -0.64 -2.21 -19.48
CA GLU A 98 0.67 -2.62 -18.96
C GLU A 98 0.58 -3.11 -17.52
N ALA A 99 1.45 -4.06 -17.19
CA ALA A 99 1.75 -4.47 -15.83
C ALA A 99 3.03 -3.78 -15.35
N TRP A 100 3.03 -3.31 -14.10
CA TRP A 100 4.14 -2.58 -13.49
C TRP A 100 4.67 -3.34 -12.28
N PHE A 101 5.99 -3.36 -12.13
CA PHE A 101 6.72 -4.03 -11.07
C PHE A 101 7.80 -3.09 -10.53
N VAL A 102 8.16 -3.26 -9.26
CA VAL A 102 9.32 -2.58 -8.64
C VAL A 102 10.37 -3.61 -8.26
N GLU A 103 11.63 -3.32 -8.58
CA GLU A 103 12.78 -4.08 -8.12
C GLU A 103 13.41 -3.34 -6.93
N ALA A 104 13.60 -4.05 -5.82
CA ALA A 104 14.34 -3.59 -4.66
C ALA A 104 15.82 -4.02 -4.71
N PRO A 105 16.70 -3.50 -3.86
CA PRO A 105 18.07 -3.99 -3.73
C PRO A 105 18.11 -5.49 -3.42
N GLU A 106 19.24 -6.13 -3.72
CA GLU A 106 19.46 -7.54 -3.38
C GLU A 106 19.23 -7.81 -1.88
N GLY A 107 18.48 -8.88 -1.57
CA GLY A 107 18.11 -9.23 -0.21
C GLY A 107 16.95 -8.41 0.40
N VAL A 108 16.41 -7.41 -0.32
CA VAL A 108 15.26 -6.64 0.14
C VAL A 108 13.96 -7.25 -0.38
N GLU A 109 13.31 -8.00 0.50
CA GLU A 109 11.99 -8.59 0.26
C GLU A 109 10.90 -7.67 0.82
N VAL A 110 10.41 -6.73 0.00
CA VAL A 110 9.46 -5.67 0.38
C VAL A 110 8.10 -6.11 0.95
N TRP A 111 7.85 -7.42 1.06
CA TRP A 111 6.68 -7.97 1.76
C TRP A 111 6.95 -8.17 3.27
N LYS A 112 8.21 -8.24 3.69
CA LYS A 112 8.58 -8.39 5.10
C LYS A 112 8.33 -7.10 5.89
N SER A 113 7.72 -7.24 7.07
CA SER A 113 7.41 -6.14 7.98
C SER A 113 8.62 -5.40 8.51
N CYS A 114 9.81 -6.00 8.44
CA CYS A 114 11.07 -5.35 8.83
C CYS A 114 11.45 -4.17 7.92
N PHE A 115 11.02 -4.16 6.66
CA PHE A 115 11.24 -3.04 5.74
C PHE A 115 10.14 -1.98 5.87
N SER A 116 8.88 -2.42 5.99
CA SER A 116 7.76 -1.55 6.34
C SER A 116 6.57 -2.38 6.79
N PRO A 117 5.74 -1.92 7.74
CA PRO A 117 4.49 -2.59 8.08
C PRO A 117 3.48 -2.63 6.91
N PHE A 118 3.70 -1.86 5.83
CA PHE A 118 2.82 -1.81 4.66
C PHE A 118 3.62 -2.07 3.38
N HIS A 119 3.20 -3.07 2.61
CA HIS A 119 3.90 -3.52 1.41
C HIS A 119 4.12 -2.39 0.39
N LYS A 120 3.09 -1.57 0.15
CA LYS A 120 3.17 -0.39 -0.73
C LYS A 120 4.27 0.59 -0.31
N ILE A 121 4.44 0.81 0.98
CA ILE A 121 5.43 1.78 1.48
C ILE A 121 6.83 1.22 1.26
N ALA A 122 7.07 -0.04 1.62
CA ALA A 122 8.33 -0.72 1.33
C ALA A 122 8.65 -0.73 -0.18
N GLN A 123 7.65 -0.95 -1.03
CA GLN A 123 7.81 -0.87 -2.48
C GLN A 123 8.32 0.49 -2.94
N LEU A 124 7.80 1.59 -2.39
CA LEU A 124 8.21 2.94 -2.78
C LEU A 124 9.57 3.32 -2.19
N GLU A 125 9.80 3.03 -0.92
CA GLU A 125 11.03 3.40 -0.21
C GLU A 125 12.26 2.65 -0.74
N HIS A 126 12.08 1.41 -1.22
CA HIS A 126 13.18 0.57 -1.68
C HIS A 126 13.24 0.39 -3.20
N ALA A 127 12.40 1.07 -4.01
CA ALA A 127 12.46 0.89 -5.46
C ALA A 127 13.76 1.43 -6.07
N VAL A 128 14.58 0.54 -6.66
CA VAL A 128 15.77 0.91 -7.44
C VAL A 128 15.52 0.89 -8.94
N ASN A 129 14.68 -0.04 -9.41
CA ASN A 129 14.22 -0.09 -10.79
C ASN A 129 12.70 -0.31 -10.86
N VAL A 130 12.12 0.05 -11.99
CA VAL A 130 10.75 -0.30 -12.37
C VAL A 130 10.80 -1.12 -13.64
N ILE A 131 9.99 -2.17 -13.68
CA ILE A 131 9.78 -2.98 -14.86
C ILE A 131 8.34 -2.80 -15.29
N ARG A 132 8.14 -2.47 -16.57
CA ARG A 132 6.80 -2.46 -17.18
C ARG A 132 6.76 -3.36 -18.40
N MET A 133 5.67 -4.10 -18.58
CA MET A 133 5.47 -4.94 -19.76
C MET A 133 4.03 -4.87 -20.25
N PRO A 134 3.78 -5.07 -21.55
CA PRO A 134 2.41 -5.19 -22.07
C PRO A 134 1.66 -6.33 -21.38
N LEU A 135 0.34 -6.17 -21.14
CA LEU A 135 -0.48 -7.21 -20.51
C LEU A 135 -0.44 -8.55 -21.25
N GLN A 136 -0.36 -8.54 -22.58
CA GLN A 136 -0.20 -9.77 -23.35
C GLN A 136 1.08 -10.55 -22.97
N SER A 137 2.17 -9.84 -22.65
CA SER A 137 3.40 -10.46 -22.16
C SER A 137 3.25 -10.97 -20.72
N LEU A 138 2.52 -10.24 -19.88
CA LEU A 138 2.17 -10.73 -18.55
C LEU A 138 1.38 -12.04 -18.64
N TYR A 139 0.29 -12.05 -19.42
CA TYR A 139 -0.58 -13.21 -19.56
C TYR A 139 0.15 -14.41 -20.13
N ARG A 140 1.02 -14.19 -21.13
CA ARG A 140 1.89 -15.26 -21.64
C ARG A 140 2.82 -15.79 -20.56
N LEU A 141 3.50 -14.91 -19.81
CA LEU A 141 4.39 -15.31 -18.72
C LEU A 141 3.65 -16.14 -17.67
N THR A 142 2.47 -15.69 -17.21
CA THR A 142 1.70 -16.37 -16.17
C THR A 142 1.05 -17.67 -16.64
N ASN A 143 0.80 -17.82 -17.94
CA ASN A 143 0.35 -19.09 -18.52
C ASN A 143 1.47 -20.12 -18.64
N GLU A 144 2.72 -19.66 -18.76
CA GLU A 144 3.92 -20.52 -18.77
C GLU A 144 4.40 -20.87 -17.35
N MET A 145 3.82 -20.28 -16.30
CA MET A 145 4.10 -20.59 -14.90
C MET A 145 3.31 -21.81 -14.42
N ASN A 146 3.90 -22.57 -13.50
CA ASN A 146 3.19 -23.64 -12.78
C ASN A 146 2.04 -23.08 -11.94
N ASP A 147 1.10 -23.97 -11.60
CA ASP A 147 0.01 -23.65 -10.68
C ASP A 147 0.52 -23.37 -9.26
N ILE A 148 -0.29 -22.65 -8.50
CA ILE A 148 0.05 -22.25 -7.13
C ILE A 148 -0.20 -23.44 -6.20
N GLU A 149 0.88 -24.13 -5.81
CA GLU A 149 0.83 -25.27 -4.88
C GLU A 149 0.67 -24.84 -3.41
N ALA A 150 1.24 -23.68 -3.05
CA ALA A 150 1.17 -23.14 -1.69
C ALA A 150 -0.26 -22.77 -1.29
N LYS A 151 -0.54 -22.79 0.01
CA LYS A 151 -1.85 -22.35 0.53
C LYS A 151 -2.04 -20.85 0.26
N ILE A 152 -3.28 -20.45 0.00
CA ILE A 152 -3.64 -19.05 -0.23
C ILE A 152 -4.62 -18.64 0.87
N VAL A 153 -4.28 -17.60 1.62
CA VAL A 153 -5.09 -17.08 2.72
C VAL A 153 -5.35 -15.60 2.51
N PHE A 154 -6.61 -15.17 2.57
CA PHE A 154 -6.98 -13.78 2.61
C PHE A 154 -7.44 -13.40 4.02
N ILE A 155 -6.79 -12.39 4.59
CA ILE A 155 -7.24 -11.68 5.78
C ILE A 155 -8.02 -10.46 5.28
N GLU A 156 -9.34 -10.60 5.21
CA GLU A 156 -10.22 -9.46 5.03
C GLU A 156 -10.28 -8.67 6.34
N PHE A 157 -10.25 -7.35 6.25
CA PHE A 157 -10.20 -6.54 7.47
C PHE A 157 -10.91 -5.21 7.34
N MET A 158 -11.26 -4.68 8.51
CA MET A 158 -11.55 -3.26 8.70
C MET A 158 -10.32 -2.53 9.25
N ALA A 159 -10.02 -1.34 8.75
CA ALA A 159 -8.89 -0.55 9.24
C ALA A 159 -8.96 -0.34 10.76
N ARG A 160 -7.81 -0.52 11.44
CA ARG A 160 -7.62 -0.39 12.89
C ARG A 160 -8.27 -1.48 13.77
N SER A 161 -8.55 -2.63 13.16
CA SER A 161 -8.94 -3.88 13.82
C SER A 161 -7.76 -4.76 14.31
N GLY A 162 -6.52 -4.29 14.22
CA GLY A 162 -5.34 -5.12 14.54
C GLY A 162 -4.90 -6.06 13.40
N SER A 163 -5.44 -5.90 12.20
CA SER A 163 -5.09 -6.70 11.01
C SER A 163 -3.60 -6.72 10.65
N THR A 164 -2.83 -5.67 11.01
CA THR A 164 -1.37 -5.63 10.75
C THR A 164 -0.62 -6.57 11.69
N LEU A 165 -0.98 -6.57 12.98
CA LEU A 165 -0.46 -7.54 13.94
C LEU A 165 -0.85 -8.97 13.51
N PHE A 166 -2.11 -9.17 13.15
CA PHE A 166 -2.60 -10.49 12.74
C PHE A 166 -1.89 -11.02 11.49
N LEU A 167 -1.62 -10.18 10.50
CA LEU A 167 -0.79 -10.55 9.34
C LEU A 167 0.63 -10.93 9.77
N GLN A 168 1.25 -10.15 10.65
CA GLN A 168 2.62 -10.43 11.12
C GLN A 168 2.73 -11.70 11.97
N MET A 169 1.64 -12.18 12.58
CA MET A 169 1.62 -13.50 13.20
C MET A 169 1.88 -14.62 12.18
N PHE A 170 1.39 -14.49 10.94
CA PHE A 170 1.75 -15.43 9.87
C PHE A 170 3.20 -15.23 9.43
N GLU A 171 3.68 -13.99 9.30
CA GLU A 171 5.06 -13.68 8.90
C GLU A 171 6.09 -14.28 9.87
N GLU A 172 5.84 -14.21 11.17
CA GLU A 172 6.71 -14.74 12.23
C GLU A 172 6.90 -16.27 12.18
N THR A 173 6.09 -16.99 11.40
CA THR A 173 6.30 -18.43 11.17
C THR A 173 7.55 -18.71 10.32
N GLU A 174 8.02 -17.72 9.56
CA GLU A 174 9.09 -17.80 8.55
C GLU A 174 8.78 -18.72 7.37
N GLU A 175 7.58 -19.30 7.35
CA GLU A 175 7.10 -20.23 6.33
C GLU A 175 5.96 -19.63 5.49
N CYS A 176 5.45 -18.46 5.90
CA CYS A 176 4.42 -17.71 5.18
C CYS A 176 5.01 -16.44 4.56
N VAL A 177 4.59 -16.14 3.32
CA VAL A 177 4.85 -14.86 2.66
C VAL A 177 3.62 -13.98 2.82
N THR A 178 3.77 -12.81 3.42
CA THR A 178 2.65 -11.96 3.83
C THR A 178 2.63 -10.63 3.10
N TYR A 179 1.54 -10.31 2.40
CA TYR A 179 1.37 -9.04 1.70
C TYR A 179 0.38 -8.15 2.44
N SER A 180 0.87 -7.04 2.99
CA SER A 180 0.03 -6.03 3.62
C SER A 180 -0.59 -5.09 2.58
N GLU A 181 -1.90 -5.22 2.35
CA GLU A 181 -2.68 -4.33 1.46
C GLU A 181 -2.14 -4.25 0.02
N PRO A 182 -1.94 -5.41 -0.65
CA PRO A 182 -1.54 -5.44 -2.06
C PRO A 182 -2.53 -4.64 -2.91
N HIS A 183 -2.02 -3.66 -3.65
CA HIS A 183 -2.83 -2.61 -4.26
C HIS A 183 -3.94 -3.14 -5.18
N TYR A 184 -3.64 -4.13 -6.02
CA TYR A 184 -4.62 -4.66 -6.99
C TYR A 184 -5.88 -5.20 -6.30
N PHE A 185 -5.73 -5.95 -5.21
CA PHE A 185 -6.85 -6.56 -4.50
C PHE A 185 -7.78 -5.50 -3.87
N ASN A 186 -7.21 -4.45 -3.27
CA ASN A 186 -8.00 -3.35 -2.70
C ASN A 186 -8.79 -2.54 -3.74
N HIS A 187 -8.50 -2.70 -5.04
CA HIS A 187 -9.16 -1.98 -6.13
C HIS A 187 -9.76 -2.90 -7.20
N TYR A 188 -10.00 -4.15 -6.85
CA TYR A 188 -10.62 -5.14 -7.73
C TYR A 188 -12.08 -4.79 -8.08
N GLY A 189 -12.54 -5.26 -9.24
CA GLY A 189 -13.95 -5.16 -9.66
C GLY A 189 -14.28 -3.77 -10.21
N ARG A 190 -13.35 -3.21 -10.97
CA ARG A 190 -13.51 -1.92 -11.64
C ARG A 190 -14.19 -2.11 -13.01
N PRO A 191 -15.31 -1.40 -13.30
CA PRO A 191 -16.07 -1.59 -14.55
C PRO A 191 -15.26 -1.36 -15.83
N GLU A 192 -14.17 -0.61 -15.76
CA GLU A 192 -13.30 -0.33 -16.91
C GLU A 192 -12.42 -1.49 -17.38
N PHE A 193 -12.42 -2.63 -16.68
CA PHE A 193 -11.63 -3.81 -17.03
C PHE A 193 -12.53 -5.00 -17.40
N PRO A 194 -12.80 -5.23 -18.70
CA PRO A 194 -13.66 -6.33 -19.15
C PRO A 194 -13.01 -7.71 -19.00
N ASP A 195 -11.69 -7.78 -18.84
CA ASP A 195 -10.87 -9.00 -18.68
C ASP A 195 -10.45 -9.25 -17.23
N GLU A 196 -11.31 -8.91 -16.27
CA GLU A 196 -10.96 -8.88 -14.84
C GLU A 196 -10.54 -10.25 -14.27
N ASP A 197 -11.16 -11.36 -14.72
CA ASP A 197 -10.76 -12.70 -14.29
C ASP A 197 -9.33 -13.06 -14.76
N CYS A 198 -8.99 -12.74 -16.01
CA CYS A 198 -7.64 -12.94 -16.56
C CYS A 198 -6.60 -12.10 -15.80
N ARG A 199 -6.96 -10.85 -15.44
CA ARG A 199 -6.11 -9.97 -14.64
C ARG A 199 -5.91 -10.52 -13.24
N LEU A 200 -6.97 -10.97 -12.59
CA LEU A 200 -6.92 -11.54 -11.25
C LEU A 200 -6.05 -12.80 -11.23
N GLU A 201 -6.22 -13.71 -12.20
CA GLU A 201 -5.39 -14.92 -12.30
C GLU A 201 -3.90 -14.56 -12.48
N ALA A 202 -3.59 -13.66 -13.42
CA ALA A 202 -2.21 -13.25 -13.68
C ALA A 202 -1.58 -12.55 -12.46
N VAL A 203 -2.32 -11.68 -11.79
CA VAL A 203 -1.83 -10.99 -10.58
C VAL A 203 -1.63 -11.96 -9.42
N MET A 204 -2.55 -12.91 -9.21
CA MET A 204 -2.42 -13.97 -8.22
C MET A 204 -1.15 -14.79 -8.46
N LYS A 205 -0.93 -15.27 -9.69
CA LYS A 205 0.30 -15.99 -10.06
C LYS A 205 1.56 -15.15 -9.84
N MET A 206 1.51 -13.84 -10.11
CA MET A 206 2.67 -12.97 -9.86
C MET A 206 2.97 -12.73 -8.38
N TYR A 207 1.96 -12.61 -7.52
CA TYR A 207 2.18 -12.54 -6.07
C TYR A 207 2.65 -13.87 -5.50
N CYS A 208 2.15 -14.99 -6.04
CA CYS A 208 2.48 -16.35 -5.60
C CYS A 208 3.58 -17.02 -6.44
N LYS A 209 4.40 -16.23 -7.13
CA LYS A 209 5.44 -16.76 -8.04
C LYS A 209 6.46 -17.64 -7.29
N PRO A 210 7.17 -18.54 -8.00
CA PRO A 210 8.23 -19.35 -7.41
C PRO A 210 9.28 -18.50 -6.70
N ARG A 211 9.75 -18.97 -5.54
CA ARG A 211 10.76 -18.31 -4.71
C ARG A 211 11.93 -19.25 -4.43
N LYS A 212 13.08 -18.69 -4.04
CA LYS A 212 14.23 -19.50 -3.59
C LYS A 212 13.92 -20.31 -2.33
N LEU A 213 13.16 -19.73 -1.41
CA LEU A 213 12.76 -20.39 -0.17
C LEU A 213 11.38 -21.04 -0.33
N PRO A 214 11.19 -22.28 0.14
CA PRO A 214 9.88 -22.92 0.19
C PRO A 214 8.88 -22.03 0.93
N THR A 215 7.65 -21.97 0.41
CA THR A 215 6.57 -21.17 0.99
C THR A 215 5.38 -22.08 1.28
N THR A 216 5.02 -22.19 2.55
CA THR A 216 3.85 -22.98 2.99
C THR A 216 2.56 -22.27 2.61
N ALA A 217 2.52 -20.93 2.77
CA ALA A 217 1.35 -20.13 2.45
C ALA A 217 1.69 -18.71 1.97
N PHE A 218 0.88 -18.20 1.05
CA PHE A 218 0.78 -16.78 0.71
C PHE A 218 -0.43 -16.19 1.43
N VAL A 219 -0.20 -15.12 2.20
CA VAL A 219 -1.22 -14.49 3.03
C VAL A 219 -1.41 -13.03 2.60
N PHE A 220 -2.64 -12.67 2.26
CA PHE A 220 -2.98 -11.36 1.73
C PHE A 220 -3.90 -10.61 2.69
N LYS A 221 -3.44 -9.48 3.22
CA LYS A 221 -4.29 -8.58 4.02
C LYS A 221 -5.02 -7.62 3.08
N SER A 222 -6.30 -7.87 2.79
CA SER A 222 -7.09 -7.09 1.84
C SER A 222 -8.22 -6.34 2.53
N ILE A 223 -8.42 -5.08 2.17
CA ILE A 223 -9.45 -4.26 2.81
C ILE A 223 -10.84 -4.66 2.30
N LEU A 224 -11.82 -4.75 3.20
CA LEU A 224 -13.21 -5.04 2.84
C LEU A 224 -13.99 -3.74 2.71
N ILE A 225 -14.10 -3.18 1.49
CA ILE A 225 -14.82 -1.93 1.22
C ILE A 225 -15.79 -2.12 0.06
N GLY A 226 -17.08 -2.28 0.36
CA GLY A 226 -18.20 -2.28 -0.58
C GLY A 226 -18.22 -3.41 -1.61
N LYS A 227 -17.12 -4.16 -1.70
CA LYS A 227 -16.89 -5.28 -2.61
C LYS A 227 -16.01 -6.29 -1.88
N THR A 228 -16.22 -7.56 -2.19
CA THR A 228 -15.35 -8.65 -1.76
C THR A 228 -14.72 -9.32 -2.98
N LEU A 229 -13.46 -9.72 -2.84
CA LEU A 229 -12.74 -10.53 -3.81
C LEU A 229 -13.16 -12.00 -3.77
N SER A 230 -13.76 -12.43 -2.66
CA SER A 230 -14.00 -13.84 -2.34
C SER A 230 -14.70 -14.59 -3.47
N PRO A 231 -15.81 -14.12 -4.09
CA PRO A 231 -16.47 -14.86 -5.16
C PRO A 231 -15.59 -15.10 -6.38
N ALA A 232 -14.78 -14.12 -6.77
CA ALA A 232 -13.91 -14.24 -7.93
C ALA A 232 -12.69 -15.12 -7.61
N VAL A 233 -12.10 -14.94 -6.43
CA VAL A 233 -10.96 -15.75 -5.99
C VAL A 233 -11.36 -17.20 -5.78
N HIS A 234 -12.49 -17.52 -5.17
CA HIS A 234 -12.94 -18.92 -5.01
C HIS A 234 -13.27 -19.58 -6.36
N ARG A 235 -13.76 -18.81 -7.34
CA ARG A 235 -14.01 -19.33 -8.69
C ARG A 235 -12.70 -19.73 -9.39
N LEU A 236 -11.65 -18.92 -9.26
CA LEU A 236 -10.36 -19.14 -9.93
C LEU A 236 -9.39 -20.02 -9.11
N PHE A 237 -9.49 -19.96 -7.79
CA PHE A 237 -8.59 -20.59 -6.81
C PHE A 237 -9.43 -21.15 -5.63
N PRO A 238 -10.20 -22.24 -5.85
CA PRO A 238 -11.17 -22.76 -4.88
C PRO A 238 -10.54 -23.27 -3.56
N GLN A 239 -9.23 -23.52 -3.53
CA GLN A 239 -8.48 -23.88 -2.34
C GLN A 239 -8.23 -22.70 -1.37
N THR A 240 -8.52 -21.47 -1.80
CA THR A 240 -8.25 -20.26 -1.02
C THR A 240 -9.11 -20.20 0.23
N LYS A 241 -8.52 -19.77 1.35
CA LYS A 241 -9.21 -19.57 2.62
C LYS A 241 -9.35 -18.09 2.93
N PHE A 242 -10.49 -17.70 3.46
CA PHE A 242 -10.75 -16.33 3.91
C PHE A 242 -10.95 -16.32 5.42
N VAL A 243 -10.47 -15.26 6.06
CA VAL A 243 -10.73 -14.94 7.46
C VAL A 243 -10.97 -13.45 7.55
N TYR A 244 -11.99 -13.03 8.31
CA TYR A 244 -12.29 -11.62 8.52
C TYR A 244 -11.88 -11.19 9.93
N ILE A 245 -11.08 -10.13 10.08
CA ILE A 245 -10.74 -9.56 11.40
C ILE A 245 -11.46 -8.24 11.64
N TYR A 246 -12.05 -8.11 12.82
CA TYR A 246 -12.79 -6.93 13.26
C TYR A 246 -12.49 -6.58 14.72
N ARG A 247 -13.06 -5.46 15.19
CA ARG A 247 -12.84 -4.93 16.54
C ARG A 247 -14.09 -4.24 17.02
N ASN A 248 -14.26 -4.14 18.34
CA ASN A 248 -15.31 -3.31 18.93
C ASN A 248 -15.29 -1.88 18.38
N LEU A 249 -16.49 -1.34 18.15
CA LEU A 249 -16.71 -0.11 17.40
C LEU A 249 -16.01 1.12 18.03
N ILE A 250 -16.22 1.35 19.33
CA ILE A 250 -15.65 2.51 20.04
C ILE A 250 -14.11 2.47 20.05
N PRO A 251 -13.44 1.39 20.52
CA PRO A 251 -11.98 1.32 20.45
C PRO A 251 -11.42 1.45 19.03
N ASN A 252 -12.15 0.96 18.02
CA ASN A 252 -11.76 1.10 16.61
C ASN A 252 -11.86 2.56 16.15
N ALA A 253 -12.97 3.25 16.43
CA ALA A 253 -13.18 4.67 16.12
C ALA A 253 -12.11 5.56 16.79
N LEU A 254 -11.87 5.33 18.09
CA LEU A 254 -10.84 6.03 18.86
C LEU A 254 -9.42 5.79 18.32
N SER A 255 -9.12 4.59 17.81
CA SER A 255 -7.83 4.33 17.14
C SER A 255 -7.73 5.02 15.77
N MET A 256 -8.85 5.15 15.06
CA MET A 256 -8.86 5.74 13.73
C MET A 256 -8.69 7.27 13.80
N ASP A 257 -9.31 7.93 14.77
CA ASP A 257 -9.14 9.37 15.02
C ASP A 257 -7.68 9.78 15.21
N LYS A 258 -6.92 9.00 16.00
CA LYS A 258 -5.48 9.23 16.21
C LYS A 258 -4.69 9.28 14.90
N ILE A 259 -5.11 8.52 13.90
CA ILE A 259 -4.42 8.37 12.60
C ILE A 259 -4.88 9.42 11.60
N ASN A 260 -6.17 9.74 11.61
CA ASN A 260 -6.72 10.82 10.79
C ASN A 260 -6.03 12.17 11.10
N LYS A 261 -5.54 12.35 12.33
CA LYS A 261 -4.72 13.49 12.74
C LYS A 261 -3.30 13.51 12.16
N LYS A 262 -2.81 12.40 11.60
CA LYS A 262 -1.44 12.23 11.08
C LYS A 262 -1.36 12.16 9.57
N ILE A 263 -2.32 11.49 8.93
CA ILE A 263 -2.36 11.31 7.49
C ILE A 263 -2.69 12.66 6.82
N LEU A 264 -1.88 13.07 5.84
CA LEU A 264 -1.98 14.37 5.18
C LEU A 264 -3.34 14.51 4.46
N PHE A 265 -3.76 13.45 3.76
CA PHE A 265 -5.05 13.42 3.08
C PHE A 265 -6.22 13.70 4.04
N HIS A 266 -6.25 13.06 5.21
CA HIS A 266 -7.31 13.28 6.20
C HIS A 266 -7.27 14.69 6.82
N ARG A 267 -6.10 15.32 6.91
CA ARG A 267 -5.98 16.72 7.35
C ARG A 267 -6.54 17.70 6.32
N VAL A 268 -6.30 17.45 5.03
CA VAL A 268 -6.88 18.25 3.94
C VAL A 268 -8.39 18.06 3.90
N ASP A 269 -8.87 16.81 4.01
CA ASP A 269 -10.30 16.49 4.10
C ASP A 269 -10.98 17.23 5.26
N SER A 270 -10.38 17.19 6.45
CA SER A 270 -10.86 17.93 7.63
C SER A 270 -10.91 19.44 7.40
N ALA A 271 -9.94 20.01 6.68
CA ALA A 271 -9.95 21.42 6.33
C ALA A 271 -11.08 21.80 5.37
N ILE A 272 -11.26 21.03 4.28
CA ILE A 272 -12.33 21.25 3.29
C ILE A 272 -13.70 21.19 3.97
N ARG A 273 -13.90 20.21 4.84
CA ARG A 273 -15.10 20.01 5.65
C ARG A 273 -15.43 21.22 6.53
N ASN A 274 -14.43 21.80 7.19
CA ASN A 274 -14.65 22.96 8.07
C ASN A 274 -14.92 24.25 7.26
N ILE A 275 -14.32 24.39 6.08
CA ILE A 275 -14.49 25.59 5.24
C ILE A 275 -15.81 25.52 4.46
N HIS A 276 -16.17 24.35 3.93
CA HIS A 276 -17.32 24.22 3.02
C HIS A 276 -18.11 22.91 3.24
N PRO A 277 -18.91 22.79 4.33
CA PRO A 277 -19.63 21.57 4.68
C PRO A 277 -20.52 21.01 3.56
N THR A 278 -21.19 21.86 2.79
CA THR A 278 -22.06 21.44 1.68
C THR A 278 -21.29 20.79 0.52
N ILE A 279 -20.15 21.36 0.14
CA ILE A 279 -19.29 20.78 -0.90
C ILE A 279 -18.69 19.48 -0.39
N PHE A 280 -18.25 19.48 0.87
CA PHE A 280 -17.75 18.30 1.53
C PHE A 280 -18.73 17.12 1.46
N TRP A 281 -20.00 17.30 1.88
CA TRP A 281 -20.99 16.22 1.83
C TRP A 281 -21.29 15.73 0.40
N ARG A 282 -21.29 16.63 -0.60
CA ARG A 282 -21.43 16.25 -2.01
C ARG A 282 -20.24 15.39 -2.47
N MET A 283 -19.02 15.83 -2.20
CA MET A 283 -17.81 15.08 -2.52
C MET A 283 -17.78 13.73 -1.79
N HIS A 284 -18.14 13.71 -0.51
CA HIS A 284 -18.17 12.51 0.30
C HIS A 284 -19.19 11.50 -0.24
N LYS A 285 -20.40 11.94 -0.61
CA LYS A 285 -21.41 11.06 -1.25
C LYS A 285 -20.88 10.42 -2.54
N LEU A 286 -20.17 11.19 -3.38
CA LEU A 286 -19.54 10.67 -4.59
C LEU A 286 -18.45 9.64 -4.28
N MET A 287 -17.59 9.92 -3.30
CA MET A 287 -16.53 9.01 -2.86
C MET A 287 -17.10 7.70 -2.29
N MET A 288 -18.15 7.78 -1.46
CA MET A 288 -18.81 6.60 -0.89
C MET A 288 -19.47 5.73 -1.97
N ASN A 289 -20.05 6.35 -3.01
CA ASN A 289 -20.57 5.62 -4.17
C ASN A 289 -19.47 4.89 -4.95
N ASP A 290 -18.32 5.54 -5.19
CA ASP A 290 -17.18 4.93 -5.87
C ASP A 290 -16.59 3.74 -5.08
N MET A 291 -16.60 3.85 -3.75
CA MET A 291 -16.24 2.77 -2.82
C MET A 291 -17.33 1.70 -2.66
N ALA A 292 -18.42 1.75 -3.41
CA ALA A 292 -19.57 0.83 -3.30
C ALA A 292 -20.18 0.76 -1.88
N PHE A 293 -20.12 1.86 -1.14
CA PHE A 293 -20.83 2.09 0.12
C PHE A 293 -21.79 3.28 0.00
N PRO A 294 -22.73 3.27 -0.97
CA PRO A 294 -23.65 4.38 -1.15
C PRO A 294 -24.46 4.63 0.11
N TYR A 295 -24.71 5.90 0.42
CA TYR A 295 -25.70 6.28 1.41
C TYR A 295 -27.10 5.98 0.88
N THR A 296 -27.94 5.34 1.70
CA THR A 296 -29.39 5.50 1.53
C THR A 296 -29.79 6.93 1.90
N GLU A 297 -30.95 7.38 1.43
CA GLU A 297 -31.43 8.72 1.79
C GLU A 297 -31.68 8.83 3.30
N ASN A 298 -32.15 7.75 3.94
CA ASN A 298 -32.35 7.71 5.38
C ASN A 298 -31.02 7.78 6.15
N GLU A 299 -30.03 6.97 5.79
CA GLU A 299 -28.69 7.00 6.39
C GLU A 299 -28.06 8.39 6.29
N LEU A 300 -28.22 9.06 5.14
CA LEU A 300 -27.72 10.42 4.95
C LEU A 300 -28.45 11.43 5.84
N ASN A 301 -29.76 11.28 6.03
CA ASN A 301 -30.55 12.13 6.91
C ASN A 301 -30.17 11.94 8.38
N ILE A 302 -29.98 10.70 8.83
CA ILE A 302 -29.49 10.38 10.18
C ILE A 302 -28.08 10.96 10.37
N ALA A 303 -27.16 10.72 9.43
CA ALA A 303 -25.78 11.20 9.54
C ALA A 303 -25.67 12.73 9.63
N LYS A 304 -26.60 13.46 8.99
CA LYS A 304 -26.67 14.93 9.03
C LYS A 304 -27.22 15.50 10.35
N LYS A 305 -27.76 14.67 11.26
CA LYS A 305 -28.20 15.13 12.59
C LYS A 305 -27.01 15.58 13.46
N SER A 306 -25.82 15.06 13.19
CA SER A 306 -24.60 15.46 13.90
C SER A 306 -24.02 16.73 13.26
N ASP A 307 -23.75 17.74 14.08
CA ASP A 307 -22.94 18.90 13.72
C ASP A 307 -21.46 18.53 13.49
N TRP A 308 -21.05 17.37 14.01
CA TRP A 308 -19.70 16.86 13.94
C TRP A 308 -19.52 15.76 12.89
N SER A 309 -19.54 16.18 11.63
CA SER A 309 -19.42 15.27 10.47
C SER A 309 -18.19 14.33 10.50
N GLN A 310 -17.11 14.68 11.21
CA GLN A 310 -15.90 13.85 11.28
C GLN A 310 -16.12 12.57 12.08
N GLY A 311 -16.77 12.68 13.24
CA GLY A 311 -17.12 11.52 14.06
C GLY A 311 -18.10 10.62 13.33
N ILE A 312 -19.18 11.21 12.78
CA ILE A 312 -20.25 10.43 12.15
C ILE A 312 -19.77 9.66 10.92
N ILE A 313 -18.89 10.23 10.08
CA ILE A 313 -18.36 9.53 8.90
C ILE A 313 -17.46 8.37 9.30
N MET A 314 -16.69 8.54 10.36
CA MET A 314 -15.81 7.49 10.85
C MET A 314 -16.61 6.29 11.37
N TYR A 315 -17.66 6.55 12.16
CA TYR A 315 -18.59 5.51 12.60
C TYR A 315 -19.36 4.90 11.43
N TYR A 316 -19.90 5.71 10.53
CA TYR A 316 -20.61 5.23 9.33
C TYR A 316 -19.75 4.27 8.51
N TYR A 317 -18.47 4.58 8.30
CA TYR A 317 -17.55 3.71 7.59
C TYR A 317 -17.33 2.37 8.32
N LEU A 318 -17.17 2.40 9.65
CA LEU A 318 -17.07 1.18 10.47
C LEU A 318 -18.33 0.32 10.40
N LEU A 319 -19.50 0.94 10.56
CA LEU A 319 -20.80 0.28 10.50
C LEU A 319 -21.04 -0.36 9.13
N LYS A 320 -20.80 0.39 8.04
CA LYS A 320 -21.00 -0.12 6.68
C LYS A 320 -20.16 -1.34 6.37
N VAL A 321 -18.91 -1.39 6.84
CA VAL A 321 -18.06 -2.58 6.64
C VAL A 321 -18.60 -3.78 7.40
N HIS A 322 -19.08 -3.60 8.64
CA HIS A 322 -19.69 -4.68 9.42
C HIS A 322 -21.02 -5.16 8.83
N ALA A 323 -21.89 -4.23 8.43
CA ALA A 323 -23.15 -4.54 7.76
C ALA A 323 -22.91 -5.30 6.45
N PHE A 324 -21.95 -4.84 5.64
CA PHE A 324 -21.56 -5.53 4.41
C PHE A 324 -21.04 -6.94 4.66
N TYR A 325 -20.18 -7.13 5.66
CA TYR A 325 -19.72 -8.46 6.05
C TYR A 325 -20.89 -9.39 6.44
N LEU A 326 -21.83 -8.91 7.27
CA LEU A 326 -23.00 -9.72 7.66
C LEU A 326 -23.90 -10.05 6.46
N GLN A 327 -24.09 -9.10 5.54
CA GLN A 327 -24.80 -9.35 4.29
C GLN A 327 -24.13 -10.46 3.48
N LEU A 328 -22.79 -10.46 3.38
CA LEU A 328 -22.05 -11.56 2.74
C LEU A 328 -22.23 -12.89 3.49
N GLN A 329 -22.21 -12.88 4.82
CA GLN A 329 -22.44 -14.10 5.60
C GLN A 329 -23.87 -14.62 5.49
N ASN A 330 -24.87 -13.80 5.17
CA ASN A 330 -26.26 -14.24 4.99
C ASN A 330 -26.57 -14.76 3.59
N ARG A 331 -25.65 -14.60 2.65
CA ARG A 331 -25.78 -15.10 1.28
C ARG A 331 -25.54 -16.61 1.20
N ASN A 332 -26.36 -17.31 0.40
CA ASN A 332 -26.21 -18.74 0.15
C ASN A 332 -25.21 -19.03 -0.98
N ASP A 333 -24.97 -18.06 -1.86
CA ASP A 333 -24.04 -18.13 -2.98
C ASP A 333 -22.61 -17.70 -2.62
N HIS A 334 -22.36 -17.38 -1.34
CA HIS A 334 -21.07 -16.92 -0.84
C HIS A 334 -20.53 -17.90 0.22
N PRO A 335 -19.27 -18.37 0.10
CA PRO A 335 -18.63 -19.17 1.14
C PRO A 335 -18.66 -18.44 2.48
N LYS A 336 -19.00 -19.12 3.58
CA LYS A 336 -18.96 -18.49 4.89
C LYS A 336 -17.51 -18.16 5.24
N THR A 337 -17.27 -16.93 5.68
CA THR A 337 -15.94 -16.44 6.05
C THR A 337 -15.90 -16.32 7.56
N PRO A 338 -15.16 -17.17 8.30
CA PRO A 338 -15.07 -17.04 9.75
C PRO A 338 -14.49 -15.70 10.16
N SER A 339 -14.91 -15.19 11.32
CA SER A 339 -14.46 -13.92 11.87
C SER A 339 -13.56 -14.10 13.09
N VAL A 340 -12.64 -13.15 13.28
CA VAL A 340 -11.76 -13.03 14.44
C VAL A 340 -12.01 -11.67 15.07
N LYS A 341 -12.54 -11.66 16.30
CA LYS A 341 -12.63 -10.45 17.11
C LYS A 341 -11.25 -10.13 17.70
N TYR A 342 -10.76 -8.92 17.47
CA TYR A 342 -9.47 -8.45 17.99
C TYR A 342 -9.35 -8.65 19.50
N GLU A 343 -10.41 -8.33 20.26
CA GLU A 343 -10.44 -8.49 21.71
C GLU A 343 -10.22 -9.95 22.12
N HIS A 344 -10.76 -10.92 21.38
CA HIS A 344 -10.53 -12.35 21.63
C HIS A 344 -9.10 -12.76 21.28
N LEU A 345 -8.58 -12.26 20.15
CA LEU A 345 -7.20 -12.50 19.74
C LEU A 345 -6.20 -12.04 20.80
N ILE A 346 -6.44 -10.90 21.45
CA ILE A 346 -5.56 -10.40 22.51
C ILE A 346 -5.76 -11.15 23.83
N LYS A 347 -7.00 -11.54 24.16
CA LYS A 347 -7.33 -12.22 25.42
C LYS A 347 -6.78 -13.65 25.47
N ASP A 348 -6.90 -14.41 24.38
CA ASP A 348 -6.40 -15.79 24.26
C ASP A 348 -5.82 -16.03 22.85
N PRO A 349 -4.61 -15.51 22.57
CA PRO A 349 -4.02 -15.55 21.25
C PRO A 349 -3.70 -16.98 20.80
N ASN A 350 -3.36 -17.87 21.72
CA ASN A 350 -3.03 -19.26 21.40
C ASN A 350 -4.28 -20.00 20.89
N LYS A 351 -5.41 -19.91 21.60
CA LYS A 351 -6.67 -20.50 21.16
C LYS A 351 -7.12 -19.93 19.82
N CYS A 352 -7.09 -18.60 19.68
CA CYS A 352 -7.49 -17.93 18.43
C CYS A 352 -6.63 -18.38 17.25
N LEU A 353 -5.29 -18.37 17.39
CA LEU A 353 -4.39 -18.77 16.31
C LEU A 353 -4.48 -20.26 15.99
N THR A 354 -4.70 -21.12 16.99
CA THR A 354 -4.94 -22.55 16.75
C THR A 354 -6.17 -22.76 15.87
N ALA A 355 -7.29 -22.07 16.16
CA ALA A 355 -8.51 -22.16 15.37
C ALA A 355 -8.30 -21.62 13.93
N VAL A 356 -7.61 -20.48 13.79
CA VAL A 356 -7.29 -19.88 12.49
C VAL A 356 -6.38 -20.80 11.67
N PHE A 357 -5.32 -21.36 12.26
CA PHE A 357 -4.36 -22.20 11.54
C PHE A 357 -5.02 -23.51 11.11
N LYS A 358 -5.90 -24.08 11.94
CA LYS A 358 -6.74 -25.23 11.57
C LYS A 358 -7.64 -24.91 10.37
N HIS A 359 -8.34 -23.77 10.37
CA HIS A 359 -9.19 -23.34 9.24
C HIS A 359 -8.40 -23.12 7.95
N CYS A 360 -7.19 -22.57 8.07
CA CYS A 360 -6.29 -22.29 6.95
C CYS A 360 -5.50 -23.52 6.47
N ASP A 361 -5.75 -24.70 7.02
CA ASP A 361 -5.00 -25.94 6.74
C ASP A 361 -3.48 -25.77 6.94
N LEU A 362 -3.08 -25.03 7.97
CA LEU A 362 -1.68 -24.80 8.37
C LEU A 362 -1.29 -25.68 9.57
N SER A 363 0.00 -26.03 9.64
CA SER A 363 0.53 -26.81 10.76
C SER A 363 0.38 -26.06 12.09
N LEU A 364 -0.24 -26.71 13.08
CA LEU A 364 -0.38 -26.15 14.42
C LEU A 364 0.96 -25.98 15.14
N ALA A 365 2.02 -26.66 14.69
CA ALA A 365 3.39 -26.46 15.18
C ALA A 365 3.94 -25.06 14.90
N LEU A 366 3.30 -24.30 14.00
CA LEU A 366 3.65 -22.92 13.69
C LEU A 366 3.06 -21.90 14.67
N VAL A 367 2.04 -22.27 15.45
CA VAL A 367 1.36 -21.35 16.39
C VAL A 367 2.33 -20.74 17.42
N PRO A 368 3.25 -21.49 18.06
CA PRO A 368 4.24 -20.90 18.97
C PRO A 368 5.14 -19.83 18.30
N LYS A 369 5.51 -20.04 17.02
CA LYS A 369 6.28 -19.05 16.25
C LYS A 369 5.42 -17.81 15.97
N ALA A 370 4.18 -18.00 15.55
CA ALA A 370 3.26 -16.92 15.23
C ALA A 370 2.98 -15.98 16.42
N LEU A 371 2.90 -16.55 17.64
CA LEU A 371 2.70 -15.79 18.88
C LEU A 371 3.81 -14.77 19.15
N ARG A 372 5.01 -14.93 18.58
CA ARG A 372 6.12 -13.98 18.76
C ARG A 372 5.79 -12.57 18.28
N ALA A 373 4.87 -12.42 17.32
CA ALA A 373 4.44 -11.11 16.82
C ALA A 373 3.86 -10.22 17.92
N LEU A 374 3.32 -10.79 19.01
CA LEU A 374 2.77 -10.04 20.14
C LEU A 374 3.85 -9.28 20.94
N HIS A 375 5.11 -9.69 20.84
CA HIS A 375 6.23 -9.08 21.56
C HIS A 375 6.81 -7.85 20.87
N LYS A 376 6.29 -7.48 19.69
CA LYS A 376 6.75 -6.31 18.93
C LYS A 376 5.59 -5.40 18.56
N ASP A 377 5.86 -4.11 18.48
CA ASP A 377 4.91 -3.18 17.87
C ASP A 377 4.83 -3.46 16.37
N SER A 378 3.68 -3.96 15.91
CA SER A 378 3.43 -4.29 14.51
C SER A 378 3.54 -3.09 13.55
N GLN A 379 3.59 -1.86 14.06
CA GLN A 379 3.73 -0.64 13.27
C GLN A 379 5.01 0.14 13.61
N ARG A 380 5.98 -0.50 14.29
CA ARG A 380 7.27 0.08 14.66
C ARG A 380 7.96 0.73 13.45
N GLY A 381 8.61 1.88 13.69
CA GLY A 381 9.35 2.61 12.65
C GLY A 381 8.46 3.41 11.70
N SER A 382 7.14 3.47 11.94
CA SER A 382 6.20 4.26 11.15
C SER A 382 5.51 5.36 11.96
N ILE A 383 4.86 6.30 11.28
CA ILE A 383 4.01 7.31 11.93
C ILE A 383 2.80 6.71 12.67
N LEU A 384 2.52 5.41 12.44
CA LEU A 384 1.43 4.66 13.04
C LEU A 384 1.89 3.79 14.24
N ALA A 385 3.17 3.83 14.59
CA ALA A 385 3.69 3.13 15.77
C ALA A 385 2.94 3.55 17.05
N GLN A 386 2.77 2.60 17.98
CA GLN A 386 2.07 2.83 19.25
C GLN A 386 2.70 3.98 20.04
N GLU A 387 4.03 4.07 20.08
CA GLU A 387 4.74 5.16 20.74
C GLU A 387 4.37 6.55 20.20
N THR A 388 4.04 6.63 18.90
CA THR A 388 3.68 7.88 18.22
C THR A 388 2.21 8.21 18.43
N LEU A 389 1.34 7.19 18.37
CA LEU A 389 -0.11 7.36 18.51
C LEU A 389 -0.55 7.54 19.97
N ASN A 390 0.17 6.98 20.94
CA ASN A 390 -0.18 7.11 22.35
C ASN A 390 0.04 8.53 22.89
N LYS A 391 0.93 9.31 22.26
CA LYS A 391 1.16 10.74 22.56
C LYS A 391 0.02 11.66 22.09
N ARG A 392 -1.06 11.11 21.52
CA ARG A 392 -2.15 11.89 20.93
C ARG A 392 -3.43 11.70 21.72
N GLU A 393 -4.00 12.83 22.11
CA GLU A 393 -5.33 12.90 22.67
C GLU A 393 -6.38 12.53 21.63
N GLN A 394 -7.35 11.73 22.09
CA GLN A 394 -8.54 11.40 21.33
C GLN A 394 -9.54 12.54 21.43
N ASP A 395 -10.35 12.75 20.39
CA ASP A 395 -11.45 13.70 20.49
C ASP A 395 -12.54 13.14 21.42
N PRO A 396 -12.83 13.77 22.58
CA PRO A 396 -13.80 13.24 23.54
C PRO A 396 -15.22 13.17 22.97
N ARG A 397 -15.51 13.92 21.90
CA ARG A 397 -16.81 13.86 21.21
C ARG A 397 -17.10 12.49 20.58
N LEU A 398 -16.08 11.64 20.39
CA LEU A 398 -16.27 10.27 19.88
C LEU A 398 -17.04 9.36 20.80
N VAL A 399 -17.04 9.67 22.08
CA VAL A 399 -17.73 8.93 23.13
C VAL A 399 -18.81 9.78 23.79
N ALA A 400 -19.10 10.95 23.22
CA ALA A 400 -20.19 11.80 23.68
C ALA A 400 -21.52 11.12 23.34
N LYS A 401 -22.44 11.13 24.31
CA LYS A 401 -23.72 10.44 24.20
C LYS A 401 -24.49 10.89 22.96
N GLU A 402 -24.49 12.19 22.67
CA GLU A 402 -25.19 12.78 21.54
C GLU A 402 -24.73 12.20 20.20
N LEU A 403 -23.44 11.92 20.04
CA LEU A 403 -22.94 11.26 18.83
C LEU A 403 -23.29 9.77 18.84
N LEU A 404 -23.13 9.09 19.98
CA LEU A 404 -23.40 7.66 20.09
C LEU A 404 -24.87 7.33 19.83
N ASP A 405 -25.82 8.18 20.27
CA ASP A 405 -27.24 8.03 19.99
C ASP A 405 -27.52 8.07 18.46
N ILE A 406 -26.84 8.93 17.71
CA ILE A 406 -26.94 8.99 16.24
C ILE A 406 -26.29 7.76 15.58
N VAL A 407 -25.18 7.29 16.15
CA VAL A 407 -24.48 6.09 15.66
C VAL A 407 -25.32 4.84 15.87
N GLU A 408 -26.04 4.75 16.98
CA GLU A 408 -26.99 3.67 17.27
C GLU A 408 -28.16 3.71 16.28
N GLU A 409 -28.74 4.87 16.00
CA GLU A 409 -29.78 5.01 14.97
C GLU A 409 -29.28 4.59 13.57
N LEU A 410 -28.03 4.94 13.21
CA LEU A 410 -27.41 4.48 11.97
C LEU A 410 -27.20 2.96 11.95
N ALA A 411 -26.88 2.37 13.09
CA ALA A 411 -26.64 0.95 13.21
C ALA A 411 -27.93 0.15 13.03
N ASP A 412 -29.00 0.60 13.69
CA ASP A 412 -30.33 0.02 13.58
C ASP A 412 -30.81 0.04 12.12
N GLU A 413 -30.63 1.17 11.43
CA GLU A 413 -30.92 1.31 9.98
C GLU A 413 -30.14 0.28 9.14
N MET A 414 -28.92 -0.09 9.56
CA MET A 414 -28.08 -1.07 8.88
C MET A 414 -28.32 -2.52 9.37
N GLY A 415 -29.24 -2.74 10.31
CA GLY A 415 -29.52 -4.04 10.90
C GLY A 415 -28.42 -4.55 11.85
N LEU A 416 -27.66 -3.63 12.46
CA LEU A 416 -26.60 -3.93 13.42
C LEU A 416 -27.09 -3.70 14.85
N ASN A 417 -27.59 -4.78 15.48
CA ASN A 417 -28.05 -4.72 16.87
C ASN A 417 -26.89 -4.95 17.86
N ASP A 418 -27.01 -4.40 19.07
CA ASP A 418 -26.10 -4.61 20.22
C ASP A 418 -24.63 -4.25 19.95
N LEU A 419 -24.38 -3.09 19.34
CA LEU A 419 -23.03 -2.60 19.04
C LEU A 419 -22.17 -2.30 20.26
N TRP A 420 -22.83 -1.95 21.37
CA TRP A 420 -22.16 -1.44 22.57
C TRP A 420 -21.83 -2.55 23.57
N GLY A 421 -22.45 -3.73 23.45
CA GLY A 421 -22.23 -4.92 24.29
C GLY A 421 -21.10 -5.82 23.79
N GLU A 422 -21.29 -7.13 23.94
CA GLU A 422 -20.39 -8.16 23.38
C GLU A 422 -20.69 -8.38 21.90
N PHE A 423 -20.67 -7.31 21.10
CA PHE A 423 -20.95 -7.38 19.67
C PHE A 423 -20.07 -8.47 19.04
N GLN A 424 -20.73 -9.50 18.53
CA GLN A 424 -20.11 -10.61 17.85
C GLN A 424 -20.70 -10.72 16.46
N LEU A 425 -19.83 -10.62 15.47
CA LEU A 425 -20.22 -10.99 14.13
C LEU A 425 -20.42 -12.50 14.11
N GLY A 426 -21.40 -12.97 13.33
CA GLY A 426 -21.62 -14.40 13.14
C GLY A 426 -20.33 -15.11 12.71
N HIS A 427 -20.25 -16.41 13.02
CA HIS A 427 -19.10 -17.25 12.67
C HIS A 427 -17.75 -16.85 13.31
N ASP A 428 -17.76 -16.28 14.53
CA ASP A 428 -16.53 -16.06 15.30
C ASP A 428 -15.83 -17.40 15.56
N VAL A 429 -14.54 -17.49 15.23
CA VAL A 429 -13.72 -18.71 15.40
C VAL A 429 -13.72 -19.24 16.84
N ASN A 430 -13.92 -18.36 17.83
CA ASN A 430 -13.96 -18.73 19.24
C ASN A 430 -15.32 -19.25 19.70
N SER A 431 -16.41 -18.82 19.06
CA SER A 431 -17.76 -19.33 19.37
C SER A 431 -18.02 -20.66 18.67
N ALA A 432 -17.46 -20.86 17.47
CA ALA A 432 -17.53 -22.12 16.73
C ALA A 432 -16.74 -23.25 17.41
N ALA A 433 -15.67 -22.94 18.14
CA ALA A 433 -14.86 -23.94 18.85
C ALA A 433 -15.56 -24.62 20.04
N ASN A 434 -16.70 -24.10 20.52
CA ASN A 434 -17.48 -24.70 21.61
C ASN A 434 -18.65 -25.56 21.12
N LYS A 435 -18.86 -25.69 19.81
CA LYS A 435 -19.82 -26.64 19.23
C LYS A 435 -19.04 -27.59 18.33
N ASP A 436 -18.74 -28.77 18.84
CA ASP A 436 -17.91 -29.84 18.24
C ASP A 436 -18.41 -30.40 16.87
N GLY A 437 -19.18 -29.65 16.08
CA GLY A 437 -19.69 -30.09 14.79
C GLY A 437 -19.84 -28.99 13.73
N PHE A 438 -19.37 -27.77 13.95
CA PHE A 438 -19.56 -26.69 12.95
C PHE A 438 -18.52 -26.68 11.82
N TRP A 439 -17.38 -27.36 12.00
CA TRP A 439 -16.32 -27.43 10.98
C TRP A 439 -16.43 -28.65 10.06
N ASP A 440 -17.30 -29.61 10.37
CA ASP A 440 -17.61 -30.75 9.50
C ASP A 440 -18.74 -30.39 8.54
N MET A 441 -18.51 -29.43 7.64
CA MET A 441 -19.34 -29.34 6.45
C MET A 441 -18.86 -30.39 5.44
N PRO A 442 -19.74 -31.20 4.84
CA PRO A 442 -19.33 -32.14 3.81
C PRO A 442 -18.67 -31.35 2.67
N ALA A 443 -17.50 -31.84 2.22
CA ALA A 443 -16.86 -31.37 1.00
C ALA A 443 -17.95 -31.20 -0.06
N GLN A 444 -18.16 -29.98 -0.55
CA GLN A 444 -19.18 -29.70 -1.55
C GLN A 444 -18.94 -30.66 -2.72
N SER A 445 -19.84 -31.63 -2.86
CA SER A 445 -19.89 -32.51 -4.01
C SER A 445 -19.95 -31.62 -5.25
N THR A 446 -19.11 -31.93 -6.23
CA THR A 446 -19.01 -31.29 -7.53
C THR A 446 -20.40 -31.07 -8.13
N VAL A 447 -20.98 -29.88 -7.92
CA VAL A 447 -22.21 -29.47 -8.60
C VAL A 447 -21.77 -29.11 -10.01
N GLN A 448 -22.06 -30.01 -10.96
CA GLN A 448 -22.02 -29.67 -12.38
C GLN A 448 -22.88 -28.42 -12.60
N ALA A 449 -22.24 -27.36 -13.10
CA ALA A 449 -22.90 -26.13 -13.48
C ALA A 449 -24.01 -26.44 -14.51
N PRO A 450 -25.25 -25.94 -14.33
CA PRO A 450 -26.24 -26.03 -15.39
C PRO A 450 -25.83 -25.08 -16.52
N LEU A 451 -25.57 -25.67 -17.69
CA LEU A 451 -25.64 -25.01 -18.99
C LEU A 451 -27.03 -24.36 -19.13
N PHE A 452 -27.09 -23.03 -19.11
CA PHE A 452 -28.26 -22.30 -19.58
C PHE A 452 -28.00 -21.61 -20.92
N VAL A 453 -28.87 -22.02 -21.83
CA VAL A 453 -29.13 -21.69 -23.23
C VAL A 453 -29.22 -20.18 -23.51
N GLU A 454 -28.38 -19.73 -24.44
CA GLU A 454 -28.73 -19.05 -25.70
C GLU A 454 -29.89 -18.03 -25.69
N ALA A 455 -29.55 -16.73 -25.59
CA ALA A 455 -30.42 -15.64 -26.01
C ALA A 455 -29.97 -15.12 -27.39
N ALA A 456 -30.85 -15.30 -28.36
CA ALA A 456 -30.70 -15.02 -29.79
C ALA A 456 -30.17 -13.61 -30.10
N ARG A 457 -29.06 -13.54 -30.85
CA ARG A 457 -28.67 -12.35 -31.61
C ARG A 457 -29.45 -12.31 -32.93
N LYS A 458 -30.39 -11.37 -33.06
CA LYS A 458 -30.89 -10.94 -34.37
C LYS A 458 -29.77 -10.21 -35.13
N PRO A 459 -29.60 -10.45 -36.44
CA PRO A 459 -28.64 -9.69 -37.25
C PRO A 459 -29.17 -8.27 -37.51
N PRO A 460 -28.28 -7.26 -37.60
CA PRO A 460 -28.71 -5.93 -38.00
C PRO A 460 -29.09 -5.93 -39.48
N THR A 461 -30.31 -5.47 -39.74
CA THR A 461 -30.84 -5.09 -41.05
C THR A 461 -30.02 -3.96 -41.68
N GLU A 462 -29.69 -4.13 -42.96
CA GLU A 462 -29.15 -3.10 -43.85
C GLU A 462 -30.02 -1.84 -43.88
N PRO A 463 -29.42 -0.66 -44.11
CA PRO A 463 -30.06 0.41 -44.86
C PRO A 463 -29.53 0.40 -46.30
N SER A 464 -30.43 0.04 -47.21
CA SER A 464 -30.32 0.29 -48.64
C SER A 464 -30.43 1.78 -48.96
N ASP A 465 -29.74 2.18 -50.02
CA ASP A 465 -29.83 3.42 -50.80
C ASP A 465 -29.16 4.69 -50.27
N GLN A 466 -27.93 4.94 -50.76
CA GLN A 466 -27.72 6.08 -51.66
C GLN A 466 -26.53 5.90 -52.62
N LYS A 467 -26.83 6.20 -53.87
CA LYS A 467 -26.02 6.12 -55.10
C LYS A 467 -24.77 7.02 -55.09
N LYS A 468 -23.75 6.51 -55.79
CA LYS A 468 -22.81 7.20 -56.71
C LYS A 468 -21.95 8.34 -56.12
N ILE A 469 -20.63 8.15 -56.13
CA ILE A 469 -19.69 8.86 -57.01
C ILE A 469 -18.33 8.13 -57.01
N ARG A 470 -17.82 7.90 -58.22
CA ARG A 470 -16.48 7.40 -58.52
C ARG A 470 -15.43 8.49 -58.27
N ALA A 471 -14.21 8.01 -58.04
CA ALA A 471 -12.92 8.53 -58.52
C ALA A 471 -12.03 9.33 -57.55
N SER A 472 -10.76 8.91 -57.59
CA SER A 472 -9.53 9.68 -57.40
C SER A 472 -9.05 9.97 -55.96
N LEU A 473 -8.27 9.05 -55.41
CA LEU A 473 -7.27 9.39 -54.38
C LEU A 473 -5.89 9.42 -55.02
N ARG A 474 -5.42 10.66 -55.18
CA ARG A 474 -4.05 11.04 -55.55
C ARG A 474 -3.07 10.63 -54.45
N MET A 475 -1.89 10.19 -54.86
CA MET A 475 -0.73 10.00 -53.99
C MET A 475 -0.32 11.31 -53.29
N PRO A 476 0.14 11.27 -52.03
CA PRO A 476 0.69 12.45 -51.37
C PRO A 476 2.09 12.78 -51.89
N ARG A 477 2.30 14.07 -52.12
CA ARG A 477 3.52 14.71 -52.59
C ARG A 477 4.65 14.63 -51.55
N LYS A 478 5.88 14.48 -52.04
CA LYS A 478 7.14 14.65 -51.31
C LYS A 478 7.20 16.04 -50.61
N PRO A 479 7.80 16.14 -49.41
CA PRO A 479 8.15 17.43 -48.83
C PRO A 479 9.44 18.00 -49.45
N PRO A 480 9.60 19.34 -49.44
CA PRO A 480 10.75 20.01 -50.05
C PRO A 480 11.99 20.00 -49.14
N VAL A 481 13.15 19.95 -49.79
CA VAL A 481 14.48 20.18 -49.23
C VAL A 481 14.71 21.69 -49.07
N PRO A 482 15.25 22.19 -47.94
CA PRO A 482 15.86 23.50 -47.89
C PRO A 482 17.39 23.38 -48.00
N GLY A 483 17.93 24.15 -48.94
CA GLY A 483 19.36 24.30 -49.19
C GLY A 483 20.07 25.17 -48.14
N LYS A 484 21.40 25.05 -48.18
CA LYS A 484 22.39 25.74 -47.36
C LYS A 484 22.47 27.24 -47.72
N ALA A 485 22.68 28.07 -46.70
CA ALA A 485 23.49 29.29 -46.80
C ALA A 485 24.25 29.48 -45.48
N ALA A 486 25.55 29.72 -45.61
CA ALA A 486 26.49 29.99 -44.52
C ALA A 486 26.54 31.50 -44.21
N GLN A 487 26.78 31.87 -42.95
CA GLN A 487 27.56 33.07 -42.63
C GLN A 487 28.18 32.98 -41.24
N GLU A 488 29.43 33.41 -41.18
CA GLU A 488 30.36 33.42 -40.06
C GLU A 488 30.00 34.48 -39.01
N GLY A 489 30.30 34.20 -37.74
CA GLY A 489 30.17 35.14 -36.64
C GLY A 489 31.03 34.74 -35.44
N LYS A 490 32.26 35.27 -35.42
CA LYS A 490 33.25 35.23 -34.33
C LYS A 490 32.71 35.95 -33.08
N ILE A 491 32.62 35.29 -31.91
CA ILE A 491 32.57 35.97 -30.60
C ILE A 491 33.46 35.24 -29.58
N ARG A 492 34.16 36.06 -28.80
CA ARG A 492 35.25 35.81 -27.83
C ARG A 492 34.77 35.22 -26.50
N GLY A 493 35.69 34.48 -25.85
CA GLY A 493 36.03 34.59 -24.43
C GLY A 493 35.03 34.07 -23.38
N ALA A 494 35.30 32.89 -22.83
CA ALA A 494 34.72 32.44 -21.56
C ALA A 494 35.71 32.72 -20.41
N PRO A 495 35.28 33.30 -19.27
CA PRO A 495 36.08 33.33 -18.05
C PRO A 495 35.84 32.08 -17.19
N GLU A 496 36.89 31.61 -16.52
CA GLU A 496 36.86 30.61 -15.45
C GLU A 496 36.04 31.12 -14.24
N PRO A 497 35.35 30.26 -13.49
CA PRO A 497 34.82 30.63 -12.18
C PRO A 497 35.89 30.44 -11.10
N SER A 498 36.25 31.55 -10.46
CA SER A 498 37.00 31.63 -9.22
C SER A 498 36.29 30.90 -8.08
N ARG A 499 37.06 30.21 -7.24
CA ARG A 499 36.62 29.60 -5.99
C ARG A 499 36.63 30.65 -4.89
N ASP A 500 35.45 31.14 -4.50
CA ASP A 500 35.29 31.91 -3.27
C ASP A 500 34.90 30.98 -2.12
N ILE A 501 35.77 30.92 -1.11
CA ILE A 501 35.57 30.22 0.16
C ILE A 501 34.85 31.18 1.10
N PHE A 502 33.59 30.88 1.45
CA PHE A 502 32.88 31.58 2.52
C PHE A 502 33.19 30.90 3.87
N VAL A 503 33.83 31.64 4.77
CA VAL A 503 34.01 31.26 6.18
C VAL A 503 32.78 31.72 6.94
N TYR A 504 31.94 30.78 7.39
CA TYR A 504 30.90 31.06 8.39
C TYR A 504 31.41 30.73 9.78
N ARG A 505 31.38 31.73 10.66
CA ARG A 505 31.61 31.60 12.10
C ARG A 505 30.31 31.09 12.72
N VAL A 506 30.26 29.81 13.09
CA VAL A 506 29.13 29.22 13.83
C VAL A 506 29.39 29.43 15.32
N THR A 507 28.73 30.42 15.90
CA THR A 507 28.50 30.51 17.35
C THR A 507 27.10 29.97 17.63
N ASP A 508 27.04 29.04 18.59
CA ASP A 508 25.86 28.46 19.23
C ASP A 508 25.00 27.50 18.40
N ALA A 509 25.35 26.19 18.48
CA ALA A 509 24.46 25.10 18.13
C ALA A 509 24.23 24.20 19.35
N THR A 510 22.98 24.17 19.82
CA THR A 510 22.43 23.14 20.70
C THR A 510 22.44 21.79 19.98
N ILE A 511 23.04 20.77 20.61
CA ILE A 511 23.12 19.40 20.10
C ILE A 511 21.78 18.69 20.36
N ASP A 512 21.15 18.19 19.30
CA ASP A 512 19.98 17.33 19.33
C ASP A 512 20.41 15.87 19.12
N ASP A 513 20.01 15.00 20.05
CA ASP A 513 20.28 13.56 20.05
C ASP A 513 19.37 12.86 19.03
N SER A 514 19.80 12.77 17.76
CA SER A 514 19.45 11.67 16.83
C SER A 514 19.84 11.98 15.38
N THR A 515 21.13 11.84 15.04
CA THR A 515 21.52 11.65 13.63
C THR A 515 22.65 10.62 13.55
N ILE A 516 22.30 9.38 13.20
CA ILE A 516 23.27 8.40 12.72
C ILE A 516 23.59 8.78 11.27
N SER A 517 24.79 9.33 11.08
CA SER A 517 25.35 9.67 9.77
C SER A 517 25.73 8.40 9.01
N GLY A 518 25.24 8.28 7.77
CA GLY A 518 25.76 7.29 6.81
C GLY A 518 27.18 7.67 6.41
N MET A 519 28.14 6.84 6.79
CA MET A 519 29.54 6.93 6.37
C MET A 519 29.91 5.68 5.56
N PRO A 520 30.75 5.78 4.52
CA PRO A 520 31.26 4.61 3.79
C PRO A 520 32.31 3.86 4.61
N ASP A 521 32.37 2.53 4.46
CA ASP A 521 33.18 1.62 5.29
C ASP A 521 34.70 1.90 5.23
N ASP A 522 35.19 2.49 4.14
CA ASP A 522 36.61 2.81 3.93
C ASP A 522 37.08 4.08 4.66
N GLU A 523 36.15 4.84 5.25
CA GLU A 523 36.45 6.03 6.06
C GLU A 523 36.50 5.76 7.57
N LEU A 524 36.26 4.51 8.00
CA LEU A 524 36.19 4.09 9.41
C LEU A 524 37.56 3.68 9.99
N LEU A 525 37.94 4.28 11.11
CA LEU A 525 39.01 3.76 11.98
C LEU A 525 38.42 2.88 13.07
N LEU A 526 38.74 1.58 13.04
CA LEU A 526 38.39 0.62 14.10
C LEU A 526 39.29 0.81 15.32
N GLY A 527 38.81 1.49 16.35
CA GLY A 527 39.41 1.49 17.69
C GLY A 527 38.93 0.29 18.51
N ARG A 528 39.84 -0.41 19.20
CA ARG A 528 39.45 -1.48 20.16
C ARG A 528 38.82 -0.85 21.41
N PRO A 529 37.62 -1.26 21.85
CA PRO A 529 36.99 -0.69 23.02
C PRO A 529 37.35 -1.45 24.30
N TYR A 530 37.63 -0.71 25.37
CA TYR A 530 37.36 -1.17 26.74
C TYR A 530 35.89 -0.83 27.04
N GLY A 531 35.07 -1.83 27.38
CA GLY A 531 33.73 -1.59 27.96
C GLY A 531 32.52 -1.61 27.01
N GLY A 532 32.60 -2.25 25.84
CA GLY A 532 31.40 -2.60 25.06
C GLY A 532 30.77 -1.49 24.19
N VAL A 533 31.38 -0.30 24.12
CA VAL A 533 30.96 0.79 23.21
C VAL A 533 32.00 0.97 22.11
N ALA A 534 31.62 0.76 20.85
CA ALA A 534 32.46 1.08 19.70
C ALA A 534 32.31 2.57 19.35
N ILE A 535 33.41 3.32 19.37
CA ILE A 535 33.42 4.71 18.91
C ILE A 535 34.05 4.73 17.51
N MET A 536 33.28 5.14 16.52
CA MET A 536 33.71 5.26 15.12
C MET A 536 34.08 6.71 14.81
N TRP A 537 35.22 6.91 14.16
CA TRP A 537 35.71 8.23 13.75
C TRP A 537 36.04 8.25 12.25
N ARG A 538 35.91 9.43 11.64
CA ARG A 538 36.28 9.68 10.25
C ARG A 538 37.80 9.83 10.12
N LYS A 539 38.42 9.14 9.16
CA LYS A 539 39.87 9.19 8.93
C LYS A 539 40.44 10.59 8.61
N THR A 540 39.61 11.50 8.14
CA THR A 540 39.98 12.90 7.84
C THR A 540 39.94 13.83 9.05
N LEU A 541 39.53 13.33 10.21
CA LEU A 541 39.55 14.08 11.46
C LEU A 541 41.01 14.20 11.93
N CYS A 542 41.67 15.33 11.63
CA CYS A 542 43.01 15.66 12.13
C CYS A 542 42.97 16.02 13.62
N SER A 543 42.64 15.05 14.47
CA SER A 543 42.57 15.22 15.92
C SER A 543 43.21 14.06 16.66
N GLN A 544 43.94 14.35 17.73
CA GLN A 544 44.40 13.33 18.66
C GLN A 544 43.26 12.98 19.62
N VAL A 545 42.94 11.71 19.78
CA VAL A 545 41.91 11.26 20.74
C VAL A 545 42.55 10.40 21.82
N VAL A 546 42.29 10.72 23.09
CA VAL A 546 42.83 10.00 24.25
C VAL A 546 41.67 9.51 25.12
N PRO A 547 41.59 8.21 25.46
CA PRO A 547 40.57 7.72 26.38
C PRO A 547 40.79 8.29 27.79
N ILE A 548 39.72 8.69 28.46
CA ILE A 548 39.74 9.12 29.85
C ILE A 548 39.29 7.93 30.70
N HIS A 549 40.07 7.59 31.73
CA HIS A 549 39.68 6.54 32.67
C HIS A 549 38.39 6.93 33.39
N SER A 550 37.36 6.08 33.29
CA SER A 550 36.07 6.24 33.93
C SER A 550 35.84 5.06 34.87
N PRO A 551 35.46 5.29 36.15
CA PRO A 551 35.10 4.21 37.07
C PRO A 551 33.74 3.57 36.72
N SER A 552 32.96 4.18 35.82
CA SER A 552 31.67 3.66 35.38
C SER A 552 31.84 2.61 34.28
N LYS A 553 31.28 1.42 34.48
CA LYS A 553 31.21 0.37 33.44
C LYS A 553 30.23 0.68 32.31
N ARG A 554 29.44 1.76 32.42
CA ARG A 554 28.44 2.15 31.42
C ARG A 554 28.83 3.39 30.63
N VAL A 555 29.73 4.21 31.17
CA VAL A 555 30.08 5.51 30.57
C VAL A 555 31.51 5.47 30.04
N CYS A 556 31.67 5.65 28.74
CA CYS A 556 32.97 5.86 28.11
C CYS A 556 33.23 7.37 27.97
N ALA A 557 34.43 7.81 28.35
CA ALA A 557 34.86 9.19 28.21
C ALA A 557 36.10 9.27 27.31
N VAL A 558 36.09 10.20 26.36
CA VAL A 558 37.21 10.46 25.45
C VAL A 558 37.51 11.95 25.38
N LYS A 559 38.79 12.27 25.26
CA LYS A 559 39.29 13.64 25.06
C LYS A 559 39.77 13.78 23.63
N ALA A 560 39.18 14.68 22.87
CA ALA A 560 39.62 15.00 21.51
C ALA A 560 40.37 16.34 21.49
N TYR A 561 41.57 16.34 20.90
CA TYR A 561 42.38 17.51 20.61
C TYR A 561 42.16 17.89 19.16
N ILE A 562 41.24 18.83 18.95
CA ILE A 562 40.96 19.42 17.63
C ILE A 562 41.70 20.75 17.60
N THR A 563 42.25 21.17 16.47
CA THR A 563 43.05 22.39 16.35
C THR A 563 42.36 23.58 17.03
N ASN A 564 42.93 24.03 18.16
CA ASN A 564 42.45 25.11 19.05
C ASN A 564 41.17 24.84 19.89
N ALA A 565 40.73 23.60 20.08
CA ALA A 565 39.64 23.24 20.98
C ALA A 565 39.86 21.90 21.69
N ILE A 566 39.48 21.84 22.97
CA ILE A 566 39.42 20.60 23.76
C ILE A 566 37.95 20.24 23.91
N ILE A 567 37.55 19.07 23.41
CA ILE A 567 36.20 18.55 23.58
C ILE A 567 36.26 17.29 24.44
N ASN A 568 35.50 17.29 25.53
CA ASN A 568 35.27 16.10 26.35
C ASN A 568 33.92 15.52 25.95
N LEU A 569 33.91 14.26 25.50
CA LEU A 569 32.69 13.54 25.14
C LEU A 569 32.43 12.45 26.19
N PHE A 570 31.23 12.46 26.74
CA PHE A 570 30.73 11.42 27.65
C PHE A 570 29.60 10.67 26.94
N VAL A 571 29.82 9.39 26.68
CA VAL A 571 28.82 8.50 26.07
C VAL A 571 28.29 7.58 27.16
N LYS A 572 26.98 7.60 27.39
CA LYS A 572 26.30 6.86 28.48
C LYS A 572 25.64 5.58 27.99
#